data_AF-A0A2M9G7S8-F1
#
_entry.id   AF-A0A2M9G7S8-F1
#
_cell.length_a   1.000
_cell.length_b   1.000
_cell.length_c   1.000
_cell.angle_alpha   90.00
_cell.angle_beta   90.00
_cell.angle_gamma   90.00
#
_symmetry.space_group_name_H-M   'P 1'
#
loop_
_entity.id
_entity.type
_entity.pdbx_description
1 polymer ?
#
loop_
_entity_poly.entity_id
_entity_poly.type
_entity_poly.pdbx_seq_one_letter_code
_entity_poly.pdbx_strand_id
1 'polypeptide(L)'
;MDDISKQRSKKLSKTLELAGWKPNVEGIATNPTRFWIYSMSLEHGPRMTCAIGAEFLREMVSKTGQVADLHKAFPEYWVAVAEAIKMFDLATEEGRQTEELRQALALYAGFYACNTQTWSILRPLNEVDGTHFMLLDWIGQDGGRIMRPAHIHRADPLSGEELRNFANVVIDAHLAKRPGDKPLKPWKLP
;
A
#
# COMPACT_ATOMS: atom_id res chain seq x y z
N MET A 1 10.14 19.04 -13.96
CA MET A 1 10.40 17.79 -13.22
C MET A 1 11.88 17.77 -12.92
N ASP A 2 12.27 17.91 -11.66
CA ASP A 2 13.68 17.94 -11.25
C ASP A 2 14.35 16.56 -11.42
N ASP A 3 15.69 16.52 -11.37
CA ASP A 3 16.46 15.29 -11.61
C ASP A 3 16.18 14.20 -10.56
N ILE A 4 15.77 14.60 -9.35
CA ILE A 4 15.42 13.68 -8.26
C ILE A 4 14.11 12.95 -8.59
N SER A 5 13.09 13.67 -9.06
CA SER A 5 11.81 13.11 -9.48
C SER A 5 11.98 12.15 -10.68
N LYS A 6 12.86 12.47 -11.63
CA LYS A 6 13.22 11.57 -12.73
C LYS A 6 13.90 10.28 -12.25
N GLN A 7 14.90 10.39 -11.37
CA GLN A 7 15.59 9.22 -10.80
C GLN A 7 14.63 8.31 -10.04
N ARG A 8 13.76 8.91 -9.21
CA ARG A 8 12.73 8.19 -8.47
C ARG A 8 11.75 7.47 -9.40
N SER A 9 11.23 8.15 -10.41
CA SER A 9 10.32 7.55 -11.39
C SER A 9 10.96 6.36 -12.11
N LYS A 10 12.23 6.50 -12.53
CA LYS A 10 12.99 5.41 -13.17
C LYS A 10 13.19 4.22 -12.22
N LYS A 11 13.50 4.47 -10.94
CA LYS A 11 13.62 3.41 -9.93
C LYS A 11 12.31 2.66 -9.79
N LEU A 12 11.19 3.38 -9.60
CA LEU A 12 9.89 2.76 -9.47
C LEU A 12 9.50 1.90 -10.67
N SER A 13 9.74 2.38 -11.90
CA SER A 13 9.54 1.56 -13.10
C SER A 13 10.36 0.26 -13.05
N LYS A 14 11.68 0.35 -12.78
CA LYS A 14 12.55 -0.83 -12.71
C LYS A 14 12.11 -1.79 -11.59
N THR A 15 11.68 -1.28 -10.43
CA THR A 15 11.24 -2.16 -9.34
C THR A 15 9.90 -2.84 -9.64
N LEU A 16 8.96 -2.17 -10.31
CA LEU A 16 7.71 -2.77 -10.79
C LEU A 16 7.98 -3.87 -11.84
N GLU A 17 8.91 -3.62 -12.76
CA GLU A 17 9.35 -4.60 -13.76
C GLU A 17 10.01 -5.82 -13.09
N LEU A 18 10.95 -5.61 -12.17
CA LEU A 18 11.66 -6.68 -11.45
C LEU A 18 10.73 -7.51 -10.56
N ALA A 19 9.73 -6.88 -9.94
CA ALA A 19 8.72 -7.57 -9.14
C ALA A 19 7.73 -8.39 -9.98
N GLY A 20 7.82 -8.35 -11.32
CA GLY A 20 6.91 -9.03 -12.21
C GLY A 20 5.46 -8.59 -12.00
N TRP A 21 5.26 -7.30 -11.69
CA TRP A 21 3.98 -6.76 -11.28
C TRP A 21 2.86 -7.14 -12.27
N LYS A 22 1.88 -7.88 -11.77
CA LYS A 22 0.62 -8.18 -12.43
C LYS A 22 -0.51 -7.87 -11.45
N PRO A 23 -1.60 -7.23 -11.89
CA PRO A 23 -2.74 -7.05 -11.01
C PRO A 23 -3.30 -8.42 -10.65
N ASN A 24 -3.01 -8.88 -9.43
CA ASN A 24 -3.55 -10.13 -8.94
C ASN A 24 -5.00 -9.89 -8.49
N VAL A 25 -5.95 -10.16 -9.39
CA VAL A 25 -7.38 -10.00 -9.14
C VAL A 25 -7.94 -11.17 -8.32
N GLU A 26 -7.21 -12.28 -8.22
CA GLU A 26 -7.64 -13.50 -7.53
C GLU A 26 -7.31 -13.51 -6.02
N GLY A 27 -6.69 -12.45 -5.49
CA GLY A 27 -6.28 -12.37 -4.09
C GLY A 27 -7.43 -12.52 -3.08
N ILE A 28 -7.31 -13.49 -2.16
CA ILE A 28 -7.81 -13.55 -0.78
C ILE A 28 -9.26 -13.09 -0.57
N ALA A 29 -10.14 -13.40 -1.52
CA ALA A 29 -11.53 -13.03 -1.39
C ALA A 29 -12.42 -14.12 -1.95
N THR A 30 -13.03 -14.89 -1.06
CA THR A 30 -14.34 -15.46 -1.36
C THR A 30 -15.28 -14.27 -1.61
N ASN A 31 -15.70 -14.07 -2.85
CA ASN A 31 -16.51 -12.94 -3.31
C ASN A 31 -15.78 -11.57 -3.30
N PRO A 32 -14.86 -11.32 -4.27
CA PRO A 32 -14.10 -10.08 -4.36
C PRO A 32 -15.00 -8.87 -4.64
N THR A 33 -14.70 -7.74 -3.99
CA THR A 33 -15.35 -6.45 -4.26
C THR A 33 -14.51 -5.59 -5.20
N ARG A 34 -15.07 -4.47 -5.65
CA ARG A 34 -14.36 -3.42 -6.41
C ARG A 34 -13.52 -2.51 -5.50
N PHE A 35 -12.92 -3.09 -4.47
CA PHE A 35 -12.03 -2.41 -3.52
C PHE A 35 -10.68 -3.13 -3.51
N TRP A 36 -9.63 -2.45 -3.94
CA TRP A 36 -8.28 -3.00 -3.99
C TRP A 36 -7.36 -2.30 -3.00
N ILE A 37 -6.51 -3.07 -2.34
CA ILE A 37 -5.43 -2.56 -1.50
C ILE A 37 -4.10 -2.86 -2.16
N TYR A 38 -3.25 -1.84 -2.27
CA TYR A 38 -1.88 -1.90 -2.78
C TYR A 38 -0.93 -1.63 -1.62
N SER A 39 0.12 -2.45 -1.46
CA SER A 39 1.24 -2.16 -0.56
C SER A 39 2.51 -2.02 -1.40
N MET A 40 3.22 -0.91 -1.23
CA MET A 40 4.36 -0.55 -2.05
C MET A 40 5.40 0.24 -1.24
N SER A 41 6.67 -0.06 -1.46
CA SER A 41 7.80 0.71 -0.92
C SER A 41 8.62 1.38 -2.03
N LEU A 42 9.25 2.51 -1.71
CA LEU A 42 10.23 3.13 -2.62
C LEU A 42 11.54 2.34 -2.75
N GLU A 43 11.89 1.56 -1.74
CA GLU A 43 13.07 0.73 -1.65
C GLU A 43 12.86 -0.59 -2.38
N HIS A 44 11.79 -1.31 -2.03
CA HIS A 44 11.54 -2.68 -2.47
C HIS A 44 10.49 -2.80 -3.58
N GLY A 45 9.77 -1.72 -3.89
CA GLY A 45 8.73 -1.69 -4.92
C GLY A 45 7.39 -2.28 -4.46
N PRO A 46 6.54 -2.76 -5.39
CA PRO A 46 5.25 -3.34 -5.01
C PRO A 46 5.44 -4.63 -4.23
N ARG A 47 4.78 -4.74 -3.08
CA ARG A 47 4.75 -5.97 -2.27
C ARG A 47 3.55 -6.84 -2.59
N MET A 48 2.41 -6.20 -2.75
CA MET A 48 1.12 -6.88 -2.82
C MET A 48 0.08 -6.01 -3.48
N THR A 49 -0.87 -6.67 -4.13
CA THR A 49 -2.21 -6.14 -4.31
C THR A 49 -3.25 -7.22 -4.08
N CYS A 50 -4.36 -6.80 -3.50
CA CYS A 50 -5.45 -7.68 -3.13
C CYS A 50 -6.78 -6.98 -3.38
N ALA A 51 -7.70 -7.64 -4.07
CA ALA A 51 -9.11 -7.28 -4.00
C ALA A 51 -9.64 -7.70 -2.62
N ILE A 52 -10.39 -6.84 -1.95
CA ILE A 52 -10.94 -7.15 -0.62
C ILE A 52 -12.28 -7.85 -0.78
N GLY A 53 -12.47 -8.94 -0.05
CA GLY A 53 -13.73 -9.67 -0.01
C GLY A 53 -14.85 -8.88 0.66
N ALA A 54 -16.10 -9.17 0.28
CA ALA A 54 -17.27 -8.42 0.76
C ALA A 54 -17.42 -8.48 2.29
N GLU A 55 -17.05 -9.59 2.92
CA GLU A 55 -17.10 -9.73 4.37
C GLU A 55 -16.10 -8.81 5.07
N PHE A 56 -14.82 -8.88 4.69
CA PHE A 56 -13.81 -8.03 5.30
C PHE A 56 -14.07 -6.54 5.01
N LEU A 57 -14.60 -6.19 3.84
CA LEU A 57 -15.01 -4.81 3.56
C LEU A 57 -16.12 -4.33 4.53
N ARG A 58 -17.12 -5.17 4.84
CA ARG A 58 -18.16 -4.83 5.83
C ARG A 58 -17.56 -4.62 7.21
N GLU A 59 -16.59 -5.43 7.61
CA GLU A 59 -15.87 -5.27 8.87
C GLU A 59 -15.06 -3.98 8.92
N MET A 60 -14.39 -3.61 7.83
CA MET A 60 -13.65 -2.34 7.70
C MET A 60 -14.57 -1.12 7.83
N VAL A 61 -15.76 -1.18 7.22
CA VAL A 61 -16.77 -0.10 7.30
C VAL A 61 -17.36 -0.02 8.70
N SER A 62 -17.76 -1.16 9.28
CA SER A 62 -18.51 -1.23 10.53
C SER A 62 -17.62 -1.25 11.78
N LYS A 63 -16.31 -1.42 11.61
CA LYS A 63 -15.32 -1.59 12.68
C LYS A 63 -15.63 -2.78 13.60
N THR A 64 -15.99 -3.91 12.99
CA THR A 64 -16.38 -5.16 13.67
C THR A 64 -15.46 -6.31 13.29
N GLY A 65 -15.70 -7.51 13.84
CA GLY A 65 -15.01 -8.74 13.43
C GLY A 65 -13.49 -8.64 13.57
N GLN A 66 -12.76 -9.06 12.54
CA GLN A 66 -11.29 -9.06 12.55
C GLN A 66 -10.72 -7.65 12.77
N VAL A 67 -11.39 -6.61 12.24
CA VAL A 67 -10.98 -5.22 12.43
C VAL A 67 -11.09 -4.79 13.90
N ALA A 68 -12.15 -5.21 14.60
CA ALA A 68 -12.32 -4.91 16.02
C ALA A 68 -11.28 -5.66 16.87
N ASP A 69 -10.98 -6.91 16.54
CA ASP A 69 -10.01 -7.71 17.28
C ASP A 69 -8.58 -7.19 17.07
N LEU A 70 -8.23 -6.78 15.85
CA LEU A 70 -6.99 -6.07 15.57
C LEU A 70 -6.90 -4.74 16.32
N HIS A 71 -8.00 -3.99 16.42
CA HIS A 71 -8.01 -2.74 17.18
C HIS A 71 -7.75 -2.94 18.67
N LYS A 72 -8.28 -4.02 19.27
CA LYS A 72 -8.01 -4.38 20.67
C LYS A 72 -6.55 -4.79 20.88
N ALA A 73 -5.99 -5.58 19.96
CA ALA A 73 -4.61 -6.05 20.04
C ALA A 73 -3.59 -4.94 19.74
N PHE A 74 -3.93 -4.04 18.81
CA PHE A 74 -3.07 -2.98 18.32
C PHE A 74 -3.85 -1.66 18.21
N PRO A 75 -3.94 -0.88 19.31
CA PRO A 75 -4.58 0.44 19.27
C PRO A 75 -3.89 1.39 18.26
N GLU A 76 -2.57 1.25 18.10
CA GLU A 76 -1.77 1.98 17.13
C GLU A 76 -1.71 1.23 15.79
N TYR A 77 -2.73 1.44 14.95
CA TYR A 77 -2.89 0.75 13.66
C TYR A 77 -1.70 0.93 12.69
N TRP A 78 -0.94 2.02 12.81
CA TRP A 78 0.28 2.23 12.01
C TRP A 78 1.43 1.30 12.45
N VAL A 79 1.56 1.00 13.74
CA VAL A 79 2.58 0.06 14.24
C VAL A 79 2.27 -1.35 13.73
N ALA A 80 0.99 -1.75 13.79
CA ALA A 80 0.55 -3.07 13.34
C ALA A 80 0.91 -3.33 11.86
N VAL A 81 0.58 -2.39 10.97
CA VAL A 81 0.90 -2.54 9.55
C VAL A 81 2.40 -2.42 9.26
N ALA A 82 3.14 -1.60 10.02
CA ALA A 82 4.60 -1.49 9.86
C ALA A 82 5.32 -2.80 10.21
N GLU A 83 4.91 -3.48 11.28
CA GLU A 83 5.45 -4.80 11.65
C GLU A 83 5.04 -5.87 10.61
N ALA A 84 3.80 -5.84 10.11
CA ALA A 84 3.37 -6.75 9.04
C ALA A 84 4.20 -6.56 7.75
N ILE A 85 4.48 -5.31 7.37
CA ILE A 85 5.38 -4.98 6.26
C ILE A 85 6.77 -5.55 6.52
N LYS A 86 7.34 -5.32 7.70
CA LYS A 86 8.68 -5.77 8.05
C LYS A 86 8.80 -7.29 8.00
N MET A 87 7.81 -8.03 8.51
CA MET A 87 7.77 -9.49 8.42
C MET A 87 7.68 -9.97 6.97
N PHE A 88 6.86 -9.30 6.15
CA PHE A 88 6.74 -9.62 4.73
C PHE A 88 8.06 -9.36 3.97
N ASP A 89 8.67 -8.18 4.17
CA ASP A 89 9.93 -7.78 3.54
C ASP A 89 11.06 -8.77 3.88
N LEU A 90 11.21 -9.13 5.17
CA LEU A 90 12.20 -10.11 5.62
C LEU A 90 11.98 -11.49 4.96
N ALA A 91 10.72 -11.96 4.93
CA ALA A 91 10.41 -13.25 4.30
C ALA A 91 10.67 -13.22 2.79
N THR A 92 10.44 -12.09 2.11
CA THR A 92 10.77 -11.93 0.69
C THR A 92 12.27 -11.98 0.46
N GLU A 93 13.07 -11.28 1.28
CA GLU A 93 14.54 -11.29 1.17
C GLU A 93 15.14 -12.69 1.37
N GLU A 94 14.55 -13.49 2.26
CA GLU A 94 14.99 -14.86 2.54
C GLU A 94 14.40 -15.91 1.58
N GLY A 95 13.56 -15.50 0.61
CA GLY A 95 12.87 -16.43 -0.30
C GLY A 95 11.82 -17.32 0.39
N ARG A 96 11.31 -16.89 1.56
CA ARG A 96 10.33 -17.60 2.40
C ARG A 96 8.93 -16.99 2.32
N GLN A 97 8.63 -16.20 1.30
CA GLN A 97 7.32 -15.57 1.14
C GLN A 97 6.23 -16.64 0.93
N THR A 98 5.17 -16.58 1.72
CA THR A 98 4.02 -17.49 1.62
C THR A 98 2.72 -16.74 1.33
N GLU A 99 1.68 -17.51 0.95
CA GLU A 99 0.32 -17.00 0.82
C GLU A 99 -0.19 -16.42 2.14
N GLU A 100 0.04 -17.11 3.26
CA GLU A 100 -0.42 -16.70 4.58
C GLU A 100 0.19 -15.36 5.01
N LEU A 101 1.47 -15.12 4.73
CA LEU A 101 2.11 -13.83 4.99
C LEU A 101 1.51 -12.71 4.14
N ARG A 102 1.17 -12.99 2.89
CA ARG A 102 0.48 -12.04 2.01
C ARG A 102 -0.94 -11.75 2.51
N GLN A 103 -1.64 -12.76 3.02
CA GLN A 103 -2.96 -12.62 3.64
C GLN A 103 -2.92 -11.77 4.90
N ALA A 104 -1.93 -12.02 5.76
CA ALA A 104 -1.69 -11.20 6.93
C ALA A 104 -1.42 -9.74 6.52
N LEU A 105 -0.54 -9.49 5.55
CA LEU A 105 -0.27 -8.13 5.07
C LEU A 105 -1.54 -7.44 4.52
N ALA A 106 -2.38 -8.15 3.76
CA ALA A 106 -3.65 -7.62 3.26
C ALA A 106 -4.60 -7.22 4.41
N LEU A 107 -4.72 -8.07 5.42
CA LEU A 107 -5.53 -7.83 6.62
C LEU A 107 -5.04 -6.59 7.38
N TYR A 108 -3.74 -6.50 7.68
CA TYR A 108 -3.17 -5.34 8.38
C TYR A 108 -3.24 -4.06 7.55
N ALA A 109 -3.09 -4.15 6.23
CA ALA A 109 -3.24 -3.01 5.33
C ALA A 109 -4.70 -2.53 5.27
N GLY A 110 -5.69 -3.43 5.32
CA GLY A 110 -7.11 -3.08 5.45
C GLY A 110 -7.44 -2.44 6.81
N PHE A 111 -6.90 -2.99 7.89
CA PHE A 111 -7.00 -2.40 9.22
C PHE A 111 -6.40 -0.99 9.26
N TYR A 112 -5.21 -0.79 8.69
CA TYR A 112 -4.62 0.53 8.55
C TYR A 112 -5.51 1.45 7.71
N ALA A 113 -5.93 1.00 6.53
CA ALA A 113 -6.71 1.80 5.59
C ALA A 113 -7.93 2.41 6.26
N CYS A 114 -8.77 1.58 6.88
CA CYS A 114 -10.02 2.04 7.48
C CYS A 114 -9.84 2.99 8.66
N ASN A 115 -8.66 3.05 9.30
CA ASN A 115 -8.38 3.94 10.43
C ASN A 115 -7.65 5.23 10.04
N THR A 116 -7.42 5.46 8.75
CA THR A 116 -6.79 6.70 8.25
C THR A 116 -7.84 7.76 7.89
N GLN A 117 -7.44 9.04 7.89
CA GLN A 117 -8.28 10.12 7.34
C GLN A 117 -8.60 9.93 5.84
N THR A 118 -7.73 9.23 5.09
CA THR A 118 -7.98 8.90 3.68
C THR A 118 -9.23 8.04 3.51
N TRP A 119 -9.59 7.21 4.49
CA TRP A 119 -10.83 6.44 4.46
C TRP A 119 -12.08 7.32 4.51
N SER A 120 -12.04 8.38 5.33
CA SER A 120 -13.20 9.26 5.55
C SER A 120 -13.66 10.03 4.32
N ILE A 121 -12.80 10.14 3.30
CA ILE A 121 -13.08 10.84 2.04
C ILE A 121 -13.38 9.88 0.88
N LEU A 122 -13.42 8.57 1.12
CA LEU A 122 -13.76 7.59 0.09
C LEU A 122 -15.25 7.70 -0.23
N ARG A 123 -15.55 7.67 -1.53
CA ARG A 123 -16.94 7.54 -1.99
C ARG A 123 -17.43 6.10 -1.81
N PRO A 124 -18.71 5.90 -1.45
CA PRO A 124 -19.34 4.58 -1.41
C PRO A 124 -19.14 3.80 -2.72
N LEU A 125 -18.96 2.47 -2.63
CA LEU A 125 -18.69 1.63 -3.81
C LEU A 125 -19.85 1.56 -4.82
N ASN A 126 -21.06 1.97 -4.46
CA ASN A 126 -22.19 2.10 -5.38
C ASN A 126 -22.17 3.41 -6.19
N GLU A 127 -21.31 4.38 -5.82
CA GLU A 127 -21.18 5.68 -6.49
C GLU A 127 -19.95 5.78 -7.40
N VAL A 128 -19.10 4.74 -7.40
CA VAL A 128 -17.83 4.70 -8.16
C VAL A 128 -17.63 3.37 -8.83
N ASP A 129 -16.82 3.36 -9.88
CA ASP A 129 -16.50 2.13 -10.62
C ASP A 129 -15.61 1.17 -9.84
N GLY A 130 -14.88 1.71 -8.86
CA GLY A 130 -13.99 0.97 -7.99
C GLY A 130 -13.15 1.92 -7.13
N THR A 131 -12.54 1.37 -6.09
CA THR A 131 -11.66 2.12 -5.18
C THR A 131 -10.34 1.38 -5.02
N HIS A 132 -9.25 2.11 -5.25
CA HIS A 132 -7.88 1.62 -5.10
C HIS A 132 -7.24 2.38 -3.96
N PHE A 133 -6.96 1.69 -2.86
CA PHE A 133 -6.27 2.24 -1.71
C PHE A 133 -4.80 1.83 -1.73
N MET A 134 -3.89 2.78 -1.70
CA MET A 134 -2.46 2.54 -1.71
C MET A 134 -1.85 2.88 -0.34
N LEU A 135 -1.15 1.91 0.22
CA LEU A 135 -0.20 2.07 1.30
C LEU A 135 1.20 2.20 0.68
N LEU A 136 1.70 3.43 0.62
CA LEU A 136 3.05 3.73 0.15
C LEU A 136 3.95 4.03 1.34
N ASP A 137 5.13 3.43 1.38
CA ASP A 137 6.13 3.75 2.40
C ASP A 137 7.54 3.94 1.85
N TRP A 138 8.37 4.60 2.64
CA TRP A 138 9.80 4.75 2.38
C TRP A 138 10.57 5.04 3.66
N ILE A 139 11.89 4.86 3.60
CA ILE A 139 12.80 5.23 4.67
C ILE A 139 13.28 6.66 4.44
N GLY A 140 13.05 7.54 5.41
CA GLY A 140 13.52 8.92 5.42
C GLY A 140 15.05 9.03 5.58
N GLN A 141 15.60 10.22 5.34
CA GLN A 141 17.04 10.47 5.55
C GLN A 141 17.49 10.31 7.02
N ASP A 142 16.56 10.41 7.96
CA ASP A 142 16.77 10.18 9.39
C ASP A 142 16.68 8.69 9.78
N GLY A 143 16.41 7.81 8.82
CA GLY A 143 16.19 6.37 9.05
C GLY A 143 14.77 6.02 9.50
N GLY A 144 13.88 7.01 9.68
CA GLY A 144 12.49 6.78 10.06
C GLY A 144 11.66 6.25 8.88
N ARG A 145 10.76 5.29 9.14
CA ARG A 145 9.80 4.85 8.11
C ARG A 145 8.65 5.84 8.01
N ILE A 146 8.43 6.36 6.82
CA ILE A 146 7.31 7.23 6.48
C ILE A 146 6.28 6.40 5.72
N MET A 147 5.04 6.40 6.19
CA MET A 147 3.91 5.72 5.53
C MET A 147 2.86 6.74 5.11
N ARG A 148 2.35 6.61 3.89
CA ARG A 148 1.31 7.48 3.33
C ARG A 148 0.18 6.66 2.72
N PRO A 149 -1.05 6.84 3.21
CA PRO A 149 -2.24 6.34 2.55
C PRO A 149 -2.64 7.28 1.41
N ALA A 150 -3.07 6.70 0.30
CA ALA A 150 -3.71 7.43 -0.79
C ALA A 150 -4.82 6.58 -1.40
N HIS A 151 -5.75 7.21 -2.12
CA HIS A 151 -6.72 6.47 -2.91
C HIS A 151 -6.95 7.09 -4.29
N ILE A 152 -7.47 6.28 -5.21
CA ILE A 152 -7.97 6.72 -6.51
C ILE A 152 -9.16 5.84 -6.92
N HIS A 153 -10.07 6.38 -7.73
CA HIS A 153 -11.19 5.63 -8.29
C HIS A 153 -10.90 5.25 -9.74
N ARG A 154 -10.96 3.95 -10.03
CA ARG A 154 -10.86 3.35 -11.36
C ARG A 154 -11.74 2.10 -11.41
N ALA A 155 -12.15 1.72 -12.61
CA ALA A 155 -12.90 0.48 -12.82
C ALA A 155 -11.99 -0.74 -12.68
N ASP A 156 -10.80 -0.65 -13.25
CA ASP A 156 -9.87 -1.76 -13.37
C ASP A 156 -8.68 -1.63 -12.40
N PRO A 157 -8.07 -2.76 -12.00
CA PRO A 157 -6.82 -2.76 -11.27
C PRO A 157 -5.75 -1.89 -11.94
N LEU A 158 -5.07 -1.06 -11.13
CA LEU A 158 -4.01 -0.17 -11.62
C LEU A 158 -2.90 -0.95 -12.33
N SER A 159 -2.58 -0.52 -13.55
CA SER A 159 -1.38 -0.95 -14.27
C SER A 159 -0.11 -0.53 -13.53
N GLY A 160 1.04 -1.12 -13.87
CA GLY A 160 2.33 -0.71 -13.28
C GLY A 160 2.64 0.76 -13.52
N GLU A 161 2.33 1.27 -14.72
CA GLU A 161 2.48 2.69 -15.05
C GLU A 161 1.59 3.59 -14.18
N GLU A 162 0.31 3.24 -14.01
CA GLU A 162 -0.61 4.00 -13.16
C GLU A 162 -0.17 3.98 -11.70
N LEU A 163 0.25 2.81 -11.19
CA LEU A 163 0.72 2.67 -9.82
C LEU A 163 1.98 3.52 -9.58
N ARG A 164 2.93 3.52 -10.52
CA ARG A 164 4.12 4.39 -10.48
C ARG A 164 3.72 5.88 -10.47
N ASN A 165 2.86 6.28 -11.40
CA ASN A 165 2.46 7.68 -11.52
C ASN A 165 1.72 8.13 -10.25
N PHE A 166 0.87 7.26 -9.69
CA PHE A 166 0.15 7.51 -8.47
C PHE A 166 1.10 7.63 -7.26
N ALA A 167 2.07 6.72 -7.11
CA ALA A 167 3.09 6.81 -6.07
C ALA A 167 3.89 8.12 -6.13
N ASN A 168 4.28 8.56 -7.33
CA ASN A 168 4.98 9.84 -7.52
C ASN A 168 4.14 11.03 -7.05
N VAL A 169 2.85 11.08 -7.40
CA VAL A 169 1.95 12.15 -6.95
C VAL A 169 1.85 12.20 -5.43
N VAL A 170 1.74 11.03 -4.78
CA VAL A 170 1.66 10.95 -3.31
C VAL A 170 2.94 11.46 -2.64
N ILE A 171 4.10 11.10 -3.17
CA ILE A 171 5.40 11.53 -2.65
C ILE A 171 5.57 13.03 -2.83
N ASP A 172 5.29 13.56 -4.02
CA ASP A 172 5.45 14.98 -4.31
C ASP A 172 4.50 15.83 -3.45
N ALA A 173 3.25 15.39 -3.28
CA ALA A 173 2.29 16.06 -2.40
C ALA A 173 2.72 16.02 -0.92
N HIS A 174 3.36 14.93 -0.48
CA HIS A 174 3.91 14.85 0.86
C HIS A 174 5.12 15.76 1.05
N LEU A 175 6.11 15.68 0.15
CA LEU A 175 7.36 16.43 0.25
C LEU A 175 7.15 17.94 0.09
N ALA A 176 6.10 18.37 -0.62
CA ALA A 176 5.69 19.78 -0.65
C ALA A 176 5.33 20.33 0.73
N LYS A 177 4.78 19.48 1.62
CA LYS A 177 4.42 19.84 3.00
C LYS A 177 5.50 19.49 4.02
N ARG A 178 6.30 18.46 3.74
CA ARG A 178 7.39 17.98 4.61
C ARG A 178 8.67 17.75 3.80
N PRO A 179 9.42 18.81 3.47
CA PRO A 179 10.63 18.67 2.66
C PRO A 179 11.78 17.90 3.32
N GLY A 180 11.74 17.70 4.65
CA GLY A 180 12.72 16.94 5.42
C GLY A 180 12.53 15.42 5.34
N ASP A 181 11.32 14.97 5.02
CA ASP A 181 10.92 13.55 4.94
C ASP A 181 11.39 12.90 3.62
N LYS A 182 12.47 13.43 3.03
CA LYS A 182 13.03 12.93 1.77
C LYS A 182 13.45 11.47 1.93
N PRO A 183 13.25 10.63 0.91
CA PRO A 183 13.71 9.26 0.96
C PRO A 183 15.25 9.17 1.05
N LEU A 184 15.74 8.11 1.70
CA LEU A 184 17.15 7.87 1.94
C LEU A 184 17.94 7.80 0.61
N LYS A 185 19.02 8.58 0.52
CA LYS A 185 20.00 8.52 -0.58
C LYS A 185 21.08 7.47 -0.23
N PRO A 186 21.72 6.82 -1.22
CA PRO A 186 21.57 7.02 -2.64
C PRO A 186 20.52 6.10 -3.26
N TRP A 187 19.85 6.60 -4.29
CA TRP A 187 18.99 5.82 -5.18
C TRP A 187 19.79 4.85 -6.07
N LYS A 188 20.84 4.22 -5.53
CA LYS A 188 21.62 3.23 -6.26
C LYS A 188 20.68 2.07 -6.56
N LEU A 189 20.54 1.80 -7.86
CA LEU A 189 19.91 0.58 -8.33
C LEU A 189 20.76 -0.60 -7.82
N PRO A 190 20.15 -1.71 -7.38
CA PRO A 190 20.85 -2.99 -7.44
C PRO A 190 21.26 -3.28 -8.89
#